data_AF-A0AAF0XC06-F1
#
_entry.id   AF-A0AAF0XC06-F1
#
_cell.length_a   1.000
_cell.length_b   1.000
_cell.length_c   1.000
_cell.angle_alpha   90.00
_cell.angle_beta   90.00
_cell.angle_gamma   90.00
#
_symmetry.space_group_name_H-M   'P 1'
#
loop_
_entity.id
_entity.type
_entity.pdbx_description
1 polymer ?
#
loop_
_entity_poly.entity_id
_entity_poly.type
_entity_poly.pdbx_seq_one_letter_code
_entity_poly.pdbx_strand_id
1 'polypeptide(L)'
;MDTICKVEIHHGGKFETREGVYYYKGGTIDNIYNVDVSALTIDRFLNFLHDIGYGNGLKLYYQNPLTTGKESYVFLWNDESVRKLHRDALSLGYVSLFVDHCAEEKQKNVVEEHVSSADNEGDDSNFEDEDYSDSSGDGDEFISDNDIDIESDVDDELQSIRENKKKLLDGQIDPLKEGNLTDMHINNGDYNAPVHPLYLNDQQHVDQHERHEKWCAKQYDEYMGDMPQWNELVPYELDLLGNIFPQFEDNNVLGCERVDKMIEDGELIKKHRRREADEEGGGTKLSKKGILMRCSRCLVIGHNRATCKTSEAEVLENQKKAAEAKKAQSVAAKAHSLRNKQNVRKKTQQTKDGHTRTSANPGQKKKATTSTEPPAQPKKRGRPPKAAPPVQKVKKTSGVGVFVGDDGHTYLSSSTTTMKVTS
;
A
#
# COMPACT_ATOMS: atom_id res chain seq x y z
N MET A 1 10.18 7.69 36.77
CA MET A 1 8.84 7.48 36.18
C MET A 1 9.00 6.30 35.27
N ASP A 2 8.12 5.31 35.39
CA ASP A 2 8.19 4.12 34.56
C ASP A 2 7.99 4.52 33.10
N THR A 3 8.93 4.15 32.22
CA THR A 3 8.88 4.42 30.78
C THR A 3 8.08 3.38 30.02
N ILE A 4 7.27 2.62 30.76
CA ILE A 4 6.57 1.45 30.31
C ILE A 4 5.17 1.87 29.85
N CYS A 5 4.79 1.55 28.61
CA CYS A 5 3.46 1.82 28.09
C CYS A 5 2.83 0.60 27.40
N LYS A 6 1.50 0.66 27.23
CA LYS A 6 0.76 -0.24 26.34
C LYS A 6 0.82 0.31 24.91
N VAL A 7 1.22 -0.51 23.95
CA VAL A 7 1.21 -0.16 22.53
C VAL A 7 0.14 -0.99 21.82
N GLU A 8 -0.80 -0.32 21.15
CA GLU A 8 -1.80 -0.95 20.29
C GLU A 8 -1.43 -0.71 18.84
N ILE A 9 -1.27 -1.79 18.06
CA ILE A 9 -0.88 -1.71 16.66
C ILE A 9 -2.06 -2.17 15.81
N HIS A 10 -2.65 -1.22 15.08
CA HIS A 10 -3.72 -1.45 14.12
C HIS A 10 -3.11 -1.71 12.74
N HIS A 11 -3.35 -2.88 12.17
CA HIS A 11 -2.79 -3.30 10.88
C HIS A 11 -3.83 -4.08 10.06
N GLY A 12 -3.60 -4.24 8.75
CA GLY A 12 -4.52 -4.91 7.82
C GLY A 12 -5.82 -4.13 7.50
N GLY A 13 -5.98 -2.92 8.04
CA GLY A 13 -7.08 -2.01 7.70
C GLY A 13 -6.70 -1.02 6.60
N LYS A 14 -7.60 -0.07 6.35
CA LYS A 14 -7.41 1.00 5.37
C LYS A 14 -7.86 2.34 5.97
N PHE A 15 -7.12 3.39 5.69
CA PHE A 15 -7.56 4.75 6.00
C PHE A 15 -8.65 5.20 5.01
N GLU A 16 -9.77 5.68 5.57
CA GLU A 16 -10.86 6.29 4.80
C GLU A 16 -11.07 7.74 5.25
N THR A 17 -11.46 8.60 4.31
CA THR A 17 -11.90 9.97 4.60
C THR A 17 -13.42 10.04 4.49
N ARG A 18 -14.11 10.40 5.58
CA ARG A 18 -15.56 10.67 5.55
C ARG A 18 -15.83 12.02 6.16
N GLU A 19 -16.59 12.86 5.44
CA GLU A 19 -16.95 14.21 5.91
C GLU A 19 -15.73 15.07 6.27
N GLY A 20 -14.59 14.82 5.60
CA GLY A 20 -13.33 15.48 5.88
C GLY A 20 -12.61 14.95 7.13
N VAL A 21 -13.11 13.95 7.84
CA VAL A 21 -12.38 13.32 8.95
C VAL A 21 -11.66 12.08 8.43
N TYR A 22 -10.37 11.97 8.73
CA TYR A 22 -9.55 10.81 8.42
C TYR A 22 -9.71 9.78 9.55
N TYR A 23 -10.05 8.54 9.24
CA TYR A 23 -10.14 7.47 10.24
C TYR A 23 -9.67 6.14 9.67
N TYR A 24 -9.12 5.30 10.54
CA TYR A 24 -8.73 3.94 10.19
C TYR A 24 -9.93 3.01 10.26
N LYS A 25 -10.12 2.16 9.25
CA LYS A 25 -11.25 1.23 9.19
C LYS A 25 -10.80 -0.19 8.89
N GLY A 26 -11.34 -1.12 9.67
CA GLY A 26 -11.04 -2.55 9.57
C GLY A 26 -9.69 -2.91 10.20
N GLY A 27 -9.15 -4.05 9.81
CA GLY A 27 -7.88 -4.57 10.31
C GLY A 27 -7.99 -5.40 11.59
N THR A 28 -6.83 -5.79 12.08
CA THR A 28 -6.58 -6.47 13.36
C THR A 28 -5.80 -5.54 14.28
N ILE A 29 -5.87 -5.83 15.59
CA ILE A 29 -5.22 -5.03 16.63
C ILE A 29 -4.33 -5.95 17.45
N ASP A 30 -3.02 -5.71 17.37
CA ASP A 30 -2.04 -6.38 18.22
C ASP A 30 -1.76 -5.52 19.45
N ASN A 31 -1.89 -6.11 20.63
CA ASN A 31 -1.65 -5.43 21.90
C ASN A 31 -0.32 -5.88 22.47
N ILE A 32 0.61 -4.94 22.66
CA ILE A 32 1.90 -5.18 23.28
C ILE A 32 1.93 -4.46 24.63
N TYR A 33 2.14 -5.22 25.68
CA TYR A 33 2.25 -4.70 27.04
C TYR A 33 3.71 -4.55 27.44
N ASN A 34 3.93 -3.70 28.42
CA ASN A 34 5.23 -3.49 29.04
C ASN A 34 6.34 -3.01 28.09
N VAL A 35 6.00 -2.15 27.13
CA VAL A 35 6.97 -1.64 26.15
C VAL A 35 7.70 -0.44 26.74
N ASP A 36 9.04 -0.50 26.76
CA ASP A 36 9.86 0.65 27.09
C ASP A 36 9.90 1.63 25.90
N VAL A 37 9.12 2.70 26.02
CA VAL A 37 8.95 3.70 24.96
C VAL A 37 10.24 4.49 24.70
N SER A 38 11.12 4.57 25.69
CA SER A 38 12.40 5.29 25.56
C SER A 38 13.39 4.57 24.63
N ALA A 39 13.23 3.26 24.49
CA ALA A 39 14.06 2.42 23.65
C ALA A 39 13.45 2.20 22.25
N LEU A 40 12.31 2.83 21.94
CA LEU A 40 11.69 2.72 20.61
C LEU A 40 12.37 3.67 19.63
N THR A 41 12.75 3.11 18.48
CA THR A 41 13.23 3.84 17.29
C THR A 41 12.35 3.49 16.11
N ILE A 42 12.39 4.30 15.05
CA ILE A 42 11.61 4.01 13.85
C ILE A 42 12.00 2.65 13.25
N ASP A 43 13.30 2.31 13.28
CA ASP A 43 13.82 1.05 12.78
C ASP A 43 13.28 -0.16 13.56
N ARG A 44 13.11 -0.04 14.88
CA ARG A 44 12.52 -1.12 15.69
C ARG A 44 11.07 -1.37 15.31
N PHE A 45 10.29 -0.33 15.02
CA PHE A 45 8.92 -0.50 14.54
C PHE A 45 8.88 -1.16 13.17
N LEU A 46 9.75 -0.76 12.25
CA LEU A 46 9.81 -1.35 10.91
C LEU A 46 10.23 -2.82 10.97
N ASN A 47 11.20 -3.17 11.81
CA ASN A 47 11.60 -4.57 12.03
C ASN A 47 10.45 -5.38 12.62
N PHE A 48 9.72 -4.84 13.60
CA PHE A 48 8.55 -5.49 14.17
C PHE A 48 7.45 -5.76 13.12
N LEU A 49 7.18 -4.79 12.23
CA LEU A 49 6.22 -4.98 11.14
C LEU A 49 6.70 -6.03 10.12
N HIS A 50 8.00 -6.09 9.88
CA HIS A 50 8.60 -7.11 9.03
C HIS A 50 8.45 -8.52 9.64
N ASP A 51 8.61 -8.66 10.96
CA ASP A 51 8.44 -9.93 11.67
C ASP A 51 6.98 -10.43 11.62
N ILE A 52 5.99 -9.52 11.56
CA ILE A 52 4.58 -9.87 11.33
C ILE A 52 4.30 -10.27 9.87
N GLY A 53 5.27 -10.09 8.97
CA GLY A 53 5.18 -10.46 7.55
C GLY A 53 4.77 -9.31 6.63
N TYR A 54 4.85 -8.06 7.09
CA TYR A 54 4.64 -6.92 6.21
C TYR A 54 5.92 -6.52 5.47
N GLY A 55 5.76 -6.20 4.19
CA GLY A 55 6.88 -5.80 3.32
C GLY A 55 7.34 -4.35 3.54
N ASN A 56 8.33 -3.95 2.75
CA ASN A 56 8.83 -2.57 2.74
C ASN A 56 7.78 -1.57 2.19
N GLY A 57 7.91 -0.30 2.56
CA GLY A 57 7.09 0.79 2.01
C GLY A 57 5.81 1.12 2.82
N LEU A 58 5.69 0.58 4.02
CA LEU A 58 4.59 0.90 4.94
C LEU A 58 4.71 2.32 5.47
N LYS A 59 3.56 2.96 5.67
CA LYS A 59 3.50 4.24 6.39
C LYS A 59 2.92 3.98 7.77
N LEU A 60 3.63 4.47 8.79
CA LEU A 60 3.21 4.33 10.18
C LEU A 60 2.66 5.67 10.67
N TYR A 61 1.49 5.64 11.31
CA TYR A 61 0.87 6.80 11.92
C TYR A 61 0.63 6.50 13.41
N TYR A 62 0.73 7.48 14.29
CA TYR A 62 0.18 7.37 15.64
C TYR A 62 -0.96 8.35 15.82
N GLN A 63 -1.94 7.94 16.61
CA GLN A 63 -3.04 8.83 16.98
C GLN A 63 -2.64 9.62 18.24
N ASN A 64 -2.52 10.93 18.10
CA ASN A 64 -2.39 11.82 19.24
C ASN A 64 -3.78 12.00 19.86
N PRO A 65 -3.99 11.60 21.13
CA PRO A 65 -5.32 11.65 21.74
C PRO A 65 -5.67 13.03 22.31
N LEU A 66 -4.71 13.96 22.35
CA LEU A 66 -4.95 15.35 22.71
C LEU A 66 -5.52 16.16 21.54
N THR A 67 -5.35 15.68 20.30
CA THR A 67 -5.87 16.34 19.10
C THR A 67 -7.04 15.56 18.51
N THR A 68 -8.15 16.25 18.26
CA THR A 68 -9.32 15.69 17.58
C THR A 68 -9.36 16.13 16.12
N GLY A 69 -9.83 15.25 15.22
CA GLY A 69 -10.04 15.58 13.80
C GLY A 69 -8.91 15.14 12.88
N LYS A 70 -8.68 15.88 11.78
CA LYS A 70 -7.67 15.53 10.75
C LYS A 70 -6.25 15.44 11.28
N GLU A 71 -5.92 16.27 12.27
CA GLU A 71 -4.59 16.35 12.89
C GLU A 71 -4.38 15.34 14.02
N SER A 72 -5.33 14.42 14.21
CA SER A 72 -5.19 13.35 15.20
C SER A 72 -4.14 12.32 14.79
N TYR A 73 -3.88 12.13 13.50
CA TYR A 73 -2.87 11.17 13.02
C TYR A 73 -1.57 11.89 12.65
N VAL A 74 -0.49 11.50 13.30
CA VAL A 74 0.85 12.02 13.05
C VAL A 74 1.69 10.95 12.37
N PHE A 75 2.27 11.29 11.22
CA PHE A 75 3.11 10.39 10.44
C PHE A 75 4.47 10.18 11.12
N LEU A 76 4.83 8.92 11.33
CA LEU A 76 6.11 8.50 11.90
C LEU A 76 7.08 8.14 10.77
N TRP A 77 8.04 9.04 10.52
CA TRP A 77 9.00 8.89 9.41
C TRP A 77 10.46 8.99 9.85
N ASN A 78 10.71 9.43 11.07
CA ASN A 78 12.04 9.56 11.66
C ASN A 78 11.98 9.48 13.19
N ASP A 79 13.14 9.40 13.83
CA ASP A 79 13.20 9.32 15.29
C ASP A 79 12.71 10.59 16.01
N GLU A 80 12.70 11.76 15.35
CA GLU A 80 12.13 12.98 15.94
C GLU A 80 10.61 12.86 16.12
N SER A 81 9.93 12.29 15.13
CA SER A 81 8.50 11.97 15.24
C SER A 81 8.21 10.93 16.32
N VAL A 82 9.11 9.95 16.50
CA VAL A 82 9.04 8.96 17.59
C VAL A 82 9.30 9.61 18.95
N ARG A 83 10.20 10.61 19.06
CA ARG A 83 10.38 11.38 20.31
C ARG A 83 9.14 12.17 20.69
N LYS A 84 8.39 12.70 19.70
CA LYS A 84 7.10 13.34 19.97
C LYS A 84 6.09 12.32 20.51
N LEU A 85 5.98 11.16 19.87
CA LEU A 85 5.19 10.04 20.36
C LEU A 85 5.58 9.66 21.79
N HIS A 86 6.87 9.57 22.11
CA HIS A 86 7.36 9.22 23.45
C HIS A 86 6.84 10.18 24.53
N ARG A 87 6.88 11.50 24.27
CA ARG A 87 6.33 12.50 25.20
C ARG A 87 4.84 12.33 25.42
N ASP A 88 4.10 12.07 24.35
CA ASP A 88 2.65 11.89 24.41
C ASP A 88 2.32 10.58 25.16
N ALA A 89 3.00 9.48 24.83
CA ALA A 89 2.80 8.17 25.46
C ALA A 89 3.11 8.16 26.96
N LEU A 90 4.16 8.85 27.41
CA LEU A 90 4.47 8.99 28.84
C LEU A 90 3.38 9.71 29.63
N SER A 91 2.65 10.63 28.98
CA SER A 91 1.56 11.37 29.64
C SER A 91 0.28 10.56 29.82
N LEU A 92 0.09 9.50 29.03
CA LEU A 92 -1.17 8.74 28.95
C LEU A 92 -1.05 7.29 29.38
N GLY A 93 0.16 6.71 29.32
CA GLY A 93 0.41 5.30 29.60
C GLY A 93 0.03 4.33 28.46
N TYR A 94 -0.48 4.84 27.35
CA TYR A 94 -0.78 4.02 26.16
C TYR A 94 -0.58 4.81 24.86
N VAL A 95 -0.37 4.10 23.75
CA VAL A 95 -0.30 4.67 22.41
C VAL A 95 -0.96 3.75 21.38
N SER A 96 -1.65 4.35 20.41
CA SER A 96 -2.27 3.63 19.29
C SER A 96 -1.55 3.96 17.98
N LEU A 97 -1.01 2.94 17.33
CA LEU A 97 -0.26 2.98 16.08
C LEU A 97 -1.11 2.39 14.96
N PHE A 98 -1.02 2.96 13.77
CA PHE A 98 -1.80 2.58 12.61
C PHE A 98 -0.88 2.38 11.42
N VAL A 99 -0.92 1.17 10.87
CA VAL A 99 -0.15 0.78 9.70
C VAL A 99 -1.00 0.99 8.47
N ASP A 100 -0.59 1.94 7.63
CA ASP A 100 -1.18 2.15 6.32
C ASP A 100 -0.50 1.25 5.29
N HIS A 101 -1.26 0.26 4.82
CA HIS A 101 -0.92 -0.57 3.67
C HIS A 101 -1.22 0.20 2.40
N CYS A 102 -0.69 1.42 2.31
CA CYS A 102 -0.69 2.17 1.07
C CYS A 102 0.09 1.29 0.10
N ALA A 103 -0.62 0.43 -0.64
CA ALA A 103 -0.07 -0.17 -1.82
C ALA A 103 0.52 1.01 -2.55
N GLU A 104 1.83 1.01 -2.76
CA GLU A 104 2.37 1.75 -3.88
C GLU A 104 1.62 1.17 -5.09
N GLU A 105 0.43 1.70 -5.36
CA GLU A 105 -0.07 1.87 -6.69
C GLU A 105 1.03 2.70 -7.32
N LYS A 106 2.10 2.00 -7.75
CA LYS A 106 3.10 2.51 -8.64
C LYS A 106 2.27 3.24 -9.65
N GLN A 107 2.39 4.56 -9.68
CA GLN A 107 1.85 5.34 -10.76
C GLN A 107 2.50 4.73 -11.99
N LYS A 108 1.80 3.78 -12.61
CA LYS A 108 2.09 3.33 -13.95
C LYS A 108 1.74 4.55 -14.77
N ASN A 109 2.68 5.49 -14.84
CA ASN A 109 2.82 6.27 -16.04
C ASN A 109 2.84 5.22 -17.15
N VAL A 110 1.77 5.22 -17.93
CA VAL A 110 1.60 4.37 -19.11
C VAL A 110 2.66 4.83 -20.09
N VAL A 111 3.88 4.35 -19.90
CA VAL A 111 4.76 3.99 -20.98
C VAL A 111 4.62 2.48 -21.06
N GLU A 112 4.03 2.02 -22.15
CA GLU A 112 3.93 0.61 -22.50
C GLU A 112 5.33 -0.01 -22.51
N GLU A 113 5.77 -0.57 -21.39
CA GLU A 113 6.83 -1.56 -21.38
C GLU A 113 6.42 -2.75 -20.53
N HIS A 114 6.34 -3.89 -21.23
CA HIS A 114 6.04 -5.21 -20.70
C HIS A 114 7.01 -5.59 -19.58
N VAL A 115 6.49 -5.62 -18.35
CA VAL A 115 7.26 -6.05 -17.17
C VAL A 115 7.15 -7.56 -17.01
N SER A 116 8.26 -8.24 -17.29
CA SER A 116 8.55 -9.60 -16.86
C SER A 116 8.94 -9.64 -15.41
N SER A 117 8.11 -10.27 -14.59
CA SER A 117 8.52 -10.76 -13.28
C SER A 117 9.30 -12.06 -13.50
N ALA A 118 10.61 -11.95 -13.28
CA ALA A 118 11.53 -13.06 -13.24
C ALA A 118 11.65 -13.51 -11.78
N ASP A 119 11.04 -14.66 -11.46
CA ASP A 119 11.37 -15.35 -10.22
C ASP A 119 12.58 -16.27 -10.48
N ASN A 120 13.62 -15.98 -9.71
CA ASN A 120 14.82 -16.76 -9.50
C ASN A 120 14.48 -17.74 -8.37
N GLU A 121 14.27 -19.02 -8.68
CA GLU A 121 14.44 -20.07 -7.69
C GLU A 121 15.85 -20.61 -7.82
N GLY A 122 16.56 -20.62 -6.69
CA GLY A 122 17.82 -21.32 -6.51
C GLY A 122 17.58 -22.82 -6.58
N ASP A 123 18.37 -23.48 -7.41
CA ASP A 123 18.52 -24.92 -7.46
C ASP A 123 19.86 -25.25 -6.81
N ASP A 124 19.79 -25.79 -5.59
CA ASP A 124 20.87 -26.50 -4.93
C ASP A 124 20.94 -27.91 -5.53
N SER A 125 21.84 -28.12 -6.47
CA SER A 125 22.30 -29.45 -6.83
C SER A 125 23.80 -29.47 -7.14
N ASN A 126 24.53 -29.87 -6.11
CA ASN A 126 25.64 -30.82 -6.13
C ASN A 126 26.07 -31.31 -7.53
N PHE A 127 27.14 -30.74 -8.08
CA PHE A 127 27.86 -31.30 -9.25
C PHE A 127 29.35 -31.37 -8.91
N GLU A 128 29.81 -32.59 -8.72
CA GLU A 128 31.24 -32.95 -8.69
C GLU A 128 31.83 -32.83 -10.12
N ASP A 129 33.16 -32.71 -10.20
CA ASP A 129 34.00 -33.03 -11.37
C ASP A 129 34.15 -31.94 -12.47
N GLU A 130 35.30 -31.26 -12.55
CA GLU A 130 36.52 -31.73 -13.25
C GLU A 130 37.55 -30.61 -13.46
N ASP A 131 38.81 -30.98 -13.25
CA ASP A 131 40.02 -30.24 -13.59
C ASP A 131 40.04 -29.76 -15.04
N TYR A 132 40.29 -28.47 -15.27
CA TYR A 132 40.82 -28.01 -16.56
C TYR A 132 41.96 -27.02 -16.40
N SER A 133 43.03 -27.41 -17.07
CA SER A 133 44.38 -26.88 -17.18
C SER A 133 44.50 -25.40 -17.55
N ASP A 134 45.44 -24.76 -16.85
CA ASP A 134 46.49 -23.87 -17.35
C ASP A 134 46.55 -23.69 -18.88
N SER A 135 46.41 -22.42 -19.33
CA SER A 135 46.96 -21.98 -20.60
C SER A 135 47.24 -20.48 -20.54
N SER A 136 48.43 -20.17 -20.07
CA SER A 136 49.13 -18.91 -20.34
C SER A 136 49.14 -18.59 -21.83
N GLY A 137 48.58 -17.44 -22.20
CA GLY A 137 48.62 -16.89 -23.55
C GLY A 137 48.90 -15.40 -23.50
N ASP A 138 50.20 -15.06 -23.53
CA ASP A 138 50.72 -13.75 -23.90
C ASP A 138 50.19 -13.36 -25.30
N GLY A 139 49.66 -12.15 -25.40
CA GLY A 139 49.09 -11.61 -26.63
C GLY A 139 49.01 -10.10 -26.57
N ASP A 140 50.19 -9.47 -26.62
CA ASP A 140 50.43 -8.08 -27.00
C ASP A 140 49.87 -7.81 -28.40
N GLU A 141 48.81 -7.00 -28.51
CA GLU A 141 48.57 -6.19 -29.70
C GLU A 141 48.09 -4.79 -29.32
N PHE A 142 49.06 -3.86 -29.40
CA PHE A 142 48.94 -2.45 -29.73
C PHE A 142 47.75 -2.14 -30.67
N ILE A 143 46.75 -1.39 -30.20
CA ILE A 143 45.91 -0.55 -31.07
C ILE A 143 45.90 0.87 -30.52
N SER A 144 46.19 1.76 -31.47
CA SER A 144 46.58 3.15 -31.41
C SER A 144 45.55 4.11 -30.83
N ASP A 145 46.10 5.17 -30.25
CA ASP A 145 45.51 6.47 -29.94
C ASP A 145 44.54 6.96 -31.03
N ASN A 146 43.32 7.25 -30.60
CA ASN A 146 42.45 8.18 -31.30
C ASN A 146 41.79 9.06 -30.23
N ASP A 147 42.42 10.20 -29.98
CA ASP A 147 41.90 11.27 -29.15
C ASP A 147 40.59 11.78 -29.76
N ILE A 148 39.47 11.43 -29.13
CA ILE A 148 38.19 12.09 -29.34
C ILE A 148 37.84 12.74 -28.00
N ASP A 149 38.22 14.01 -27.87
CA ASP A 149 37.74 14.91 -26.83
C ASP A 149 36.23 15.12 -27.00
N ILE A 150 35.43 14.25 -26.37
CA ILE A 150 34.04 14.55 -26.05
C ILE A 150 34.04 15.13 -24.64
N GLU A 151 34.14 16.45 -24.54
CA GLU A 151 33.67 17.19 -23.37
C GLU A 151 32.16 16.95 -23.26
N SER A 152 31.75 15.87 -22.59
CA SER A 152 30.34 15.66 -22.24
C SER A 152 30.09 16.33 -20.91
N ASP A 153 29.32 17.42 -20.95
CA ASP A 153 28.58 18.00 -19.83
C ASP A 153 27.87 16.89 -19.05
N VAL A 154 28.51 16.42 -17.97
CA VAL A 154 27.89 15.47 -17.04
C VAL A 154 26.87 16.26 -16.24
N ASP A 155 25.59 16.09 -16.60
CA ASP A 155 24.40 16.73 -16.03
C ASP A 155 24.54 17.13 -14.54
N ASP A 156 24.81 18.42 -14.30
CA ASP A 156 24.73 19.06 -12.97
C ASP A 156 23.40 18.76 -12.25
N GLU A 157 22.36 18.46 -13.04
CA GLU A 157 21.04 18.05 -12.56
C GLU A 157 21.10 16.75 -11.74
N LEU A 158 21.89 15.76 -12.17
CA LEU A 158 21.99 14.45 -11.52
C LEU A 158 22.76 14.49 -10.19
N GLN A 159 23.72 15.40 -10.08
CA GLN A 159 24.41 15.67 -8.81
C GLN A 159 23.46 16.35 -7.81
N SER A 160 22.65 17.31 -8.27
CA SER A 160 21.65 17.97 -7.41
C SER A 160 20.61 16.99 -6.84
N ILE A 161 20.17 16.00 -7.64
CA ILE A 161 19.22 14.97 -7.21
C ILE A 161 19.82 14.07 -6.12
N ARG A 162 21.10 13.69 -6.25
CA ARG A 162 21.80 12.87 -5.25
C ARG A 162 21.96 13.61 -3.93
N GLU A 163 22.30 14.89 -3.98
CA GLU A 163 22.42 15.73 -2.77
C GLU A 163 21.08 15.94 -2.07
N ASN A 164 19.99 16.18 -2.82
CA ASN A 164 18.65 16.33 -2.24
C ASN A 164 18.15 15.03 -1.61
N LYS A 165 18.42 13.87 -2.23
CA LYS A 165 18.08 12.57 -1.65
C LYS A 165 18.86 12.31 -0.35
N LYS A 166 20.13 12.69 -0.30
CA LYS A 166 20.95 12.58 0.92
C LYS A 166 20.40 13.48 2.03
N LYS A 167 20.06 14.74 1.73
CA LYS A 167 19.47 15.68 2.71
C LYS A 167 18.08 15.25 3.19
N LEU A 168 17.30 14.56 2.36
CA LEU A 168 16.02 13.96 2.75
C LEU A 168 16.22 12.80 3.74
N LEU A 169 17.17 11.91 3.46
CA LEU A 169 17.53 10.77 4.32
C LEU A 169 18.14 11.22 5.66
N ASP A 170 18.96 12.27 5.63
CA ASP A 170 19.59 12.85 6.82
C ASP A 170 18.61 13.76 7.63
N GLY A 171 17.33 13.83 7.23
CA GLY A 171 16.28 14.60 7.91
C GLY A 171 16.49 16.12 7.86
N GLN A 172 17.35 16.62 6.97
CA GLN A 172 17.63 18.06 6.82
C GLN A 172 16.60 18.79 5.97
N ILE A 173 15.81 18.07 5.17
CA ILE A 173 14.71 18.61 4.37
C ILE A 173 13.41 17.96 4.83
N ASP A 174 12.47 18.78 5.29
CA ASP A 174 11.11 18.36 5.61
C ASP A 174 10.29 18.32 4.30
N PRO A 175 9.83 17.14 3.84
CA PRO A 175 9.07 17.00 2.60
C PRO A 175 7.69 17.68 2.65
N LEU A 176 7.23 18.10 3.84
CA LEU A 176 5.92 18.73 4.05
C LEU A 176 6.00 20.26 4.21
N LYS A 177 7.21 20.86 4.27
CA LYS A 177 7.34 22.31 4.43
C LYS A 177 7.13 23.04 3.09
N GLU A 178 6.26 24.04 3.14
CA GLU A 178 5.68 24.80 2.02
C GLU A 178 6.73 25.21 0.96
N GLY A 179 6.57 24.69 -0.27
CA GLY A 179 7.31 25.16 -1.45
C GLY A 179 7.89 24.08 -2.37
N ASN A 180 8.09 22.84 -1.88
CA ASN A 180 8.63 21.74 -2.70
C ASN A 180 7.55 20.86 -3.38
N LEU A 181 6.28 21.24 -3.27
CA LEU A 181 5.13 20.63 -3.92
C LEU A 181 4.61 21.54 -5.05
N THR A 182 5.46 21.86 -6.02
CA THR A 182 4.95 22.31 -7.33
C THR A 182 4.46 21.07 -8.10
N ASP A 183 3.19 21.13 -8.52
CA ASP A 183 2.49 20.21 -9.43
C ASP A 183 1.77 18.97 -8.87
N MET A 184 1.07 19.13 -7.74
CA MET A 184 -0.15 18.35 -7.48
C MET A 184 -1.42 19.21 -7.58
N HIS A 185 -1.60 19.91 -8.70
CA HIS A 185 -2.94 20.35 -9.11
C HIS A 185 -3.70 19.16 -9.69
N ILE A 186 -4.47 18.47 -8.85
CA ILE A 186 -5.46 17.51 -9.29
C ILE A 186 -6.59 18.30 -9.96
N ASN A 187 -6.61 18.28 -11.29
CA ASN A 187 -7.79 18.67 -12.05
C ASN A 187 -8.91 17.67 -11.73
N ASN A 188 -9.95 18.15 -11.05
CA ASN A 188 -11.24 17.46 -10.96
C ASN A 188 -11.88 17.40 -12.36
N GLY A 189 -11.55 16.36 -13.11
CA GLY A 189 -12.21 16.02 -14.36
C GLY A 189 -12.90 14.66 -14.22
N ASP A 190 -14.22 14.67 -14.31
CA ASP A 190 -15.09 13.51 -14.40
C ASP A 190 -14.51 12.43 -15.34
N TYR A 191 -14.11 11.27 -14.81
CA TYR A 191 -13.83 10.10 -15.63
C TYR A 191 -14.41 8.83 -15.00
N ASN A 192 -15.38 8.26 -15.72
CA ASN A 192 -15.86 6.89 -15.56
C ASN A 192 -14.71 5.91 -15.86
N ALA A 193 -14.40 5.02 -14.92
CA ALA A 193 -13.41 3.95 -15.11
C ALA A 193 -14.11 2.60 -15.42
N PRO A 194 -13.65 1.85 -16.43
CA PRO A 194 -14.04 0.45 -16.62
C PRO A 194 -13.21 -0.49 -15.74
N VAL A 195 -13.87 -1.47 -15.15
CA VAL A 195 -13.29 -2.47 -14.23
C VAL A 195 -12.68 -3.63 -15.03
N HIS A 196 -11.42 -3.99 -14.75
CA HIS A 196 -10.85 -5.29 -15.12
C HIS A 196 -10.18 -5.96 -13.91
N PRO A 197 -10.33 -7.29 -13.70
CA PRO A 197 -9.98 -7.94 -12.44
C PRO A 197 -8.58 -8.60 -12.48
N LEU A 198 -7.79 -8.38 -11.43
CA LEU A 198 -6.54 -9.09 -11.16
C LEU A 198 -6.79 -10.32 -10.27
N TYR A 199 -6.25 -11.46 -10.70
CA TYR A 199 -6.15 -12.72 -9.94
C TYR A 199 -4.82 -12.76 -9.17
N LEU A 200 -4.82 -13.19 -7.91
CA LEU A 200 -3.62 -13.74 -7.25
C LEU A 200 -3.96 -14.83 -6.20
N ASN A 201 -3.00 -15.74 -6.00
CA ASN A 201 -3.04 -17.07 -5.38
C ASN A 201 -3.18 -17.09 -3.84
N ASP A 202 -4.14 -17.86 -3.32
CA ASP A 202 -4.41 -18.05 -1.88
C ASP A 202 -3.78 -19.32 -1.24
N GLN A 203 -3.10 -20.20 -2.00
CA GLN A 203 -2.83 -21.57 -1.51
C GLN A 203 -1.59 -21.72 -0.61
N GLN A 204 -0.56 -20.88 -0.74
CA GLN A 204 0.66 -20.98 0.10
C GLN A 204 0.51 -20.36 1.50
N HIS A 205 -0.47 -19.47 1.67
CA HIS A 205 -0.67 -18.75 2.93
C HIS A 205 -1.40 -19.60 3.99
N VAL A 206 -2.14 -20.63 3.56
CA VAL A 206 -2.90 -21.53 4.44
C VAL A 206 -1.95 -22.46 5.22
N ASP A 207 -0.90 -22.98 4.56
CA ASP A 207 0.02 -23.95 5.17
C ASP A 207 1.02 -23.33 6.17
N GLN A 208 1.24 -22.01 6.10
CA GLN A 208 2.02 -21.28 7.10
C GLN A 208 1.15 -20.83 8.28
N HIS A 209 -0.09 -20.39 8.02
CA HIS A 209 -1.05 -20.01 9.06
C HIS A 209 -1.42 -21.21 9.96
N GLU A 210 -1.66 -22.39 9.37
CA GLU A 210 -2.01 -23.59 10.14
C GLU A 210 -0.83 -24.10 11.00
N ARG A 211 0.42 -23.87 10.55
CA ARG A 211 1.62 -24.18 11.34
C ARG A 211 1.82 -23.23 12.52
N HIS A 212 1.52 -21.94 12.32
CA HIS A 212 1.60 -20.94 13.38
C HIS A 212 0.50 -21.15 14.43
N GLU A 213 -0.75 -21.43 14.02
CA GLU A 213 -1.84 -21.75 14.95
C GLU A 213 -1.54 -22.99 15.80
N LYS A 214 -0.97 -24.05 15.20
CA LYS A 214 -0.56 -25.25 15.95
C LYS A 214 0.59 -24.99 16.92
N TRP A 215 1.52 -24.09 16.59
CA TRP A 215 2.61 -23.73 17.48
C TRP A 215 2.13 -22.85 18.65
N CYS A 216 1.27 -21.87 18.39
CA CYS A 216 0.66 -21.03 19.43
C CYS A 216 -0.26 -21.82 20.36
N ALA A 217 -1.10 -22.72 19.85
CA ALA A 217 -1.95 -23.58 20.67
C ALA A 217 -1.12 -24.47 21.62
N LYS A 218 0.01 -25.00 21.13
CA LYS A 218 0.89 -25.85 21.93
C LYS A 218 1.62 -25.10 23.05
N GLN A 219 1.90 -23.80 22.86
CA GLN A 219 2.48 -22.94 23.89
C GLN A 219 1.43 -22.43 24.89
N TYR A 220 0.18 -22.24 24.46
CA TYR A 220 -0.92 -21.81 25.33
C TYR A 220 -1.34 -22.88 26.34
N ASP A 221 -1.35 -24.16 25.94
CA ASP A 221 -1.71 -25.28 26.82
C ASP A 221 -0.63 -25.60 27.88
N GLU A 222 0.65 -25.26 27.64
CA GLU A 222 1.73 -25.48 28.62
C GLU A 222 1.80 -24.37 29.69
N TYR A 223 1.22 -23.20 29.44
CA TYR A 223 1.36 -22.02 30.30
C TYR A 223 0.12 -21.71 31.16
N MET A 224 -1.08 -22.10 30.72
CA MET A 224 -2.31 -21.96 31.50
C MET A 224 -2.68 -23.33 32.08
N GLY A 225 -2.23 -23.62 33.31
CA GLY A 225 -2.63 -24.84 34.02
C GLY A 225 -4.15 -25.05 34.04
N ASP A 226 -4.58 -26.30 34.26
CA ASP A 226 -5.98 -26.74 34.16
C ASP A 226 -6.97 -25.70 34.69
N MET A 227 -7.82 -25.21 33.77
CA MET A 227 -8.84 -24.21 34.08
C MET A 227 -9.79 -24.79 35.16
N PRO A 228 -9.94 -24.12 36.32
CA PRO A 228 -10.70 -24.67 37.44
C PRO A 228 -12.14 -24.93 37.02
N GLN A 229 -12.67 -26.09 37.40
CA GLN A 229 -14.06 -26.42 37.10
C GLN A 229 -14.97 -25.55 37.97
N TRP A 230 -16.13 -25.17 37.43
CA TRP A 230 -17.12 -24.33 38.13
C TRP A 230 -17.54 -24.85 39.52
N ASN A 231 -17.33 -26.15 39.76
CA ASN A 231 -17.69 -26.84 40.99
C ASN A 231 -16.62 -26.69 42.10
N GLU A 232 -15.45 -26.16 41.76
CA GLU A 232 -14.29 -25.99 42.64
C GLU A 232 -14.14 -24.54 43.13
N LEU A 233 -14.95 -23.61 42.59
CA LEU A 233 -14.98 -22.22 43.02
C LEU A 233 -15.57 -22.12 44.44
N VAL A 234 -14.82 -21.48 45.34
CA VAL A 234 -15.26 -21.26 46.72
C VAL A 234 -16.34 -20.18 46.75
N PRO A 235 -17.31 -20.20 47.69
CA PRO A 235 -18.47 -19.30 47.67
C PRO A 235 -18.15 -17.79 47.60
N TYR A 236 -16.97 -17.35 48.05
CA TYR A 236 -16.55 -15.95 47.97
C TYR A 236 -16.17 -15.51 46.54
N GLU A 237 -15.76 -16.44 45.67
CA GLU A 237 -15.34 -16.16 44.29
C GLU A 237 -16.56 -15.99 43.36
N LEU A 238 -17.64 -16.72 43.63
CA LEU A 238 -18.94 -16.52 42.99
C LEU A 238 -19.52 -15.12 43.30
N ASP A 239 -19.35 -14.65 44.53
CA ASP A 239 -19.83 -13.33 44.95
C ASP A 239 -19.04 -12.18 44.30
N LEU A 240 -17.74 -12.41 44.04
CA LEU A 240 -16.90 -11.44 43.32
C LEU A 240 -17.27 -11.36 41.83
N LEU A 241 -17.57 -12.50 41.20
CA LEU A 241 -18.03 -12.55 39.80
C LEU A 241 -19.44 -11.99 39.61
N GLY A 242 -20.33 -12.20 40.58
CA GLY A 242 -21.68 -11.63 40.58
C GLY A 242 -21.71 -10.10 40.66
N ASN A 243 -20.69 -9.48 41.24
CA ASN A 243 -20.57 -8.02 41.35
C ASN A 243 -19.90 -7.34 40.15
N ILE A 244 -19.28 -8.09 39.23
CA ILE A 244 -18.58 -7.54 38.05
C ILE A 244 -19.53 -7.34 36.86
N PHE A 245 -20.67 -8.03 36.83
CA PHE A 245 -21.70 -7.84 35.82
C PHE A 245 -22.91 -7.08 36.40
N PRO A 246 -23.09 -5.79 36.08
CA PRO A 246 -24.33 -5.10 36.41
C PRO A 246 -25.50 -5.86 35.79
N GLN A 247 -26.50 -6.19 36.59
CA GLN A 247 -27.73 -6.83 36.13
C GLN A 247 -28.37 -5.96 35.02
N PHE A 248 -28.33 -6.43 33.78
CA PHE A 248 -28.91 -5.77 32.61
C PHE A 248 -30.44 -5.92 32.59
N GLU A 249 -31.14 -5.46 33.63
CA GLU A 249 -32.62 -5.48 33.65
C GLU A 249 -33.28 -4.18 33.22
N ASP A 250 -32.56 -3.05 33.10
CA ASP A 250 -33.17 -1.77 32.72
C ASP A 250 -32.49 -1.12 31.51
N ASN A 251 -32.86 -1.53 30.30
CA ASN A 251 -32.57 -0.74 29.10
C ASN A 251 -33.64 -0.87 27.99
N ASN A 252 -34.91 -0.81 28.38
CA ASN A 252 -36.04 -0.69 27.43
C ASN A 252 -36.29 0.74 26.92
N VAL A 253 -35.41 1.71 27.22
CA VAL A 253 -35.66 3.15 26.91
C VAL A 253 -34.92 3.64 25.67
N LEU A 254 -33.99 2.87 25.10
CA LEU A 254 -33.32 3.25 23.85
C LEU A 254 -33.93 2.53 22.65
N GLY A 255 -35.02 3.11 22.12
CA GLY A 255 -35.28 3.33 20.69
C GLY A 255 -34.94 2.27 19.64
N CYS A 256 -34.80 1.00 19.98
CA CYS A 256 -34.72 -0.09 19.02
C CYS A 256 -36.16 -0.50 18.68
N GLU A 257 -36.76 0.21 17.73
CA GLU A 257 -37.96 -0.28 17.06
C GLU A 257 -37.70 -1.73 16.64
N ARG A 258 -38.46 -2.62 17.27
CA ARG A 258 -38.51 -4.03 16.95
C ARG A 258 -38.89 -4.09 15.48
N VAL A 259 -37.92 -4.38 14.62
CA VAL A 259 -38.21 -4.72 13.23
C VAL A 259 -38.94 -6.05 13.29
N ASP A 260 -40.27 -5.96 13.38
CA ASP A 260 -41.16 -7.10 13.25
C ASP A 260 -40.85 -7.72 11.89
N LYS A 261 -40.11 -8.83 11.96
CA LYS A 261 -39.90 -9.73 10.84
C LYS A 261 -41.30 -10.18 10.45
N MET A 262 -41.77 -9.74 9.29
CA MET A 262 -42.94 -10.28 8.63
C MET A 262 -42.68 -11.78 8.39
N ILE A 263 -43.20 -12.59 9.31
CA ILE A 263 -43.35 -14.02 9.18
C ILE A 263 -44.78 -14.19 8.67
N GLU A 264 -44.90 -14.53 7.39
CA GLU A 264 -46.16 -15.00 6.81
C GLU A 264 -45.98 -16.53 6.68
N ASP A 265 -46.87 -17.30 7.33
CA ASP A 265 -46.92 -18.77 7.31
C ASP A 265 -45.67 -19.56 7.77
N GLY A 266 -44.84 -18.97 8.64
CA GLY A 266 -43.77 -19.71 9.32
C GLY A 266 -42.48 -19.89 8.51
N GLU A 267 -42.37 -19.31 7.31
CA GLU A 267 -41.14 -19.27 6.54
C GLU A 267 -40.54 -17.85 6.47
N LEU A 268 -39.22 -17.77 6.66
CA LEU A 268 -38.44 -16.53 6.63
C LEU A 268 -38.36 -16.01 5.18
N ILE A 269 -39.11 -14.95 4.87
CA ILE A 269 -39.10 -14.31 3.54
C ILE A 269 -37.71 -13.71 3.26
N LYS A 270 -36.88 -14.41 2.49
CA LYS A 270 -35.62 -13.88 1.96
C LYS A 270 -35.95 -12.83 0.91
N LYS A 271 -35.63 -11.56 1.19
CA LYS A 271 -35.78 -10.46 0.22
C LYS A 271 -34.99 -10.77 -1.05
N HIS A 272 -35.67 -11.16 -2.13
CA HIS A 272 -35.07 -11.35 -3.44
C HIS A 272 -35.00 -10.00 -4.16
N ARG A 273 -33.84 -9.65 -4.72
CA ARG A 273 -33.70 -8.43 -5.53
C ARG A 273 -34.68 -8.52 -6.71
N ARG A 274 -35.61 -7.57 -6.84
CA ARG A 274 -36.43 -7.41 -8.05
C ARG A 274 -35.48 -7.04 -9.20
N ARG A 275 -35.46 -7.84 -10.26
CA ARG A 275 -34.84 -7.46 -11.54
C ARG A 275 -35.79 -6.51 -12.26
N GLU A 276 -35.24 -5.46 -12.87
CA GLU A 276 -35.99 -4.54 -13.71
C GLU A 276 -36.26 -5.18 -15.08
N ALA A 277 -37.33 -4.76 -15.75
CA ALA A 277 -37.90 -5.44 -16.93
C ALA A 277 -36.94 -5.49 -18.14
N ASP A 278 -35.90 -4.64 -18.15
CA ASP A 278 -34.93 -4.52 -19.24
C ASP A 278 -33.57 -5.19 -18.93
N GLU A 279 -33.41 -5.86 -17.77
CA GLU A 279 -32.19 -6.63 -17.48
C GLU A 279 -32.18 -7.96 -18.28
N GLU A 280 -31.54 -7.95 -19.47
CA GLU A 280 -31.27 -9.18 -20.24
C GLU A 280 -30.54 -10.22 -19.36
N GLY A 281 -31.22 -11.35 -19.11
CA GLY A 281 -30.85 -12.36 -18.11
C GLY A 281 -29.61 -13.20 -18.41
N GLY A 282 -28.67 -12.72 -19.22
CA GLY A 282 -27.43 -13.41 -19.62
C GLY A 282 -26.22 -13.16 -18.73
N GLY A 283 -26.39 -12.51 -17.57
CA GLY A 283 -25.27 -12.16 -16.69
C GLY A 283 -24.57 -13.39 -16.11
N THR A 284 -23.30 -13.58 -16.46
CA THR A 284 -22.37 -14.52 -15.82
C THR A 284 -22.47 -14.38 -14.30
N LYS A 285 -22.86 -15.46 -13.60
CA LYS A 285 -22.97 -15.42 -12.14
C LYS A 285 -21.63 -15.06 -11.53
N LEU A 286 -21.58 -13.93 -10.82
CA LEU A 286 -20.44 -13.54 -10.02
C LEU A 286 -20.57 -14.12 -8.61
N SER A 287 -19.44 -14.44 -7.99
CA SER A 287 -19.37 -14.80 -6.58
C SER A 287 -19.65 -13.57 -5.71
N LYS A 288 -19.83 -13.77 -4.40
CA LYS A 288 -19.96 -12.66 -3.42
C LYS A 288 -18.77 -11.68 -3.46
N LYS A 289 -17.61 -12.13 -3.94
CA LYS A 289 -16.39 -11.33 -4.12
C LYS A 289 -16.30 -10.64 -5.49
N GLY A 290 -17.33 -10.71 -6.34
CA GLY A 290 -17.31 -10.14 -7.69
C GLY A 290 -16.50 -10.94 -8.72
N ILE A 291 -16.07 -12.17 -8.39
CA ILE A 291 -15.27 -13.03 -9.28
C ILE A 291 -16.19 -13.96 -10.07
N LEU A 292 -15.87 -14.23 -11.35
CA LEU A 292 -16.61 -15.19 -12.17
C LEU A 292 -16.71 -16.56 -11.48
N MET A 293 -17.94 -17.02 -11.24
CA MET A 293 -18.21 -18.30 -10.61
C MET A 293 -17.89 -19.45 -11.59
N ARG A 294 -16.85 -20.24 -11.27
CA ARG A 294 -16.49 -21.46 -12.00
C ARG A 294 -16.91 -22.70 -11.22
N CYS A 295 -17.51 -23.67 -11.92
CA CYS A 295 -17.84 -24.95 -11.31
C CYS A 295 -16.57 -25.73 -10.97
N SER A 296 -16.39 -26.13 -9.72
CA SER A 296 -15.19 -26.89 -9.31
C SER A 296 -15.10 -28.31 -9.90
N ARG A 297 -16.18 -28.85 -10.48
CA ARG A 297 -16.19 -30.16 -11.16
C ARG A 297 -15.76 -30.04 -12.62
N CYS A 298 -16.51 -29.27 -13.42
CA CYS A 298 -16.30 -29.18 -14.87
C CYS A 298 -15.54 -27.93 -15.33
N LEU A 299 -15.21 -27.01 -14.42
CA LEU A 299 -14.49 -25.74 -14.68
C LEU A 299 -15.22 -24.73 -15.59
N VAL A 300 -16.47 -25.01 -15.98
CA VAL A 300 -17.31 -24.10 -16.77
C VAL A 300 -17.88 -22.99 -15.88
N ILE A 301 -17.98 -21.78 -16.43
CA ILE A 301 -18.50 -20.60 -15.74
C ILE A 301 -20.04 -20.65 -15.67
N GLY A 302 -20.63 -20.15 -14.59
CA GLY A 302 -22.06 -19.85 -14.49
C GLY A 302 -22.91 -20.82 -13.65
N HIS A 303 -22.30 -21.87 -13.10
CA HIS A 303 -22.98 -22.79 -12.20
C HIS A 303 -22.06 -23.34 -11.10
N ASN A 304 -22.66 -23.87 -10.04
CA ASN A 304 -21.94 -24.48 -8.91
C ASN A 304 -21.85 -26.00 -9.05
N ARG A 305 -20.96 -26.65 -8.29
CA ARG A 305 -20.78 -28.11 -8.28
C ARG A 305 -22.10 -28.87 -8.06
N ALA A 306 -22.95 -28.39 -7.15
CA ALA A 306 -24.23 -29.01 -6.82
C ALA A 306 -25.24 -29.00 -7.97
N THR A 307 -25.16 -28.02 -8.88
CA THR A 307 -26.06 -27.86 -10.03
C THR A 307 -25.40 -28.26 -11.34
N CYS A 308 -24.25 -28.94 -11.29
CA CYS A 308 -23.47 -29.31 -12.45
C CYS A 308 -24.13 -30.49 -13.18
N LYS A 309 -24.59 -30.24 -14.41
CA LYS A 309 -25.19 -31.25 -15.31
C LYS A 309 -24.20 -31.78 -16.36
N THR A 310 -22.95 -31.37 -16.28
CA THR A 310 -21.90 -31.79 -17.23
C THR A 310 -21.63 -33.29 -17.07
N SER A 311 -21.51 -33.99 -18.21
CA SER A 311 -21.19 -35.41 -18.23
C SER A 311 -19.75 -35.67 -17.75
N GLU A 312 -19.46 -36.88 -17.29
CA GLU A 312 -18.12 -37.22 -16.78
C GLU A 312 -17.04 -37.18 -17.88
N ALA A 313 -17.37 -37.59 -19.11
CA ALA A 313 -16.48 -37.49 -20.25
C ALA A 313 -16.08 -36.03 -20.56
N GLU A 314 -17.06 -35.13 -20.52
CA GLU A 314 -16.84 -33.70 -20.77
C GLU A 314 -16.09 -33.02 -19.59
N VAL A 315 -16.31 -33.48 -18.36
CA VAL A 315 -15.52 -33.06 -17.20
C VAL A 315 -14.04 -33.39 -17.39
N LEU A 316 -13.71 -34.61 -17.82
CA LEU A 316 -12.33 -35.03 -18.08
C LEU A 316 -11.69 -34.22 -19.20
N GLU A 317 -12.43 -33.94 -20.27
CA GLU A 317 -11.94 -33.12 -21.38
C GLU A 317 -11.65 -31.67 -20.92
N ASN A 318 -12.55 -31.06 -20.15
CA ASN A 318 -12.36 -29.71 -19.62
C ASN A 318 -11.20 -29.63 -18.63
N GLN A 319 -10.99 -30.66 -17.81
CA GLN A 319 -9.83 -30.74 -16.93
C GLN A 319 -8.52 -30.89 -17.73
N LYS A 320 -8.51 -31.69 -18.79
CA LYS A 320 -7.35 -31.82 -19.69
C LYS A 320 -7.01 -30.49 -20.36
N LYS A 321 -8.02 -29.78 -20.90
CA LYS A 321 -7.85 -28.44 -21.50
C LYS A 321 -7.32 -27.43 -20.48
N ALA A 322 -7.85 -27.44 -19.26
CA ALA A 322 -7.38 -26.56 -18.19
C ALA A 322 -5.93 -26.85 -17.77
N ALA A 323 -5.54 -28.13 -17.71
CA ALA A 323 -4.17 -28.54 -17.41
C ALA A 323 -3.19 -28.13 -18.51
N GLU A 324 -3.59 -28.29 -19.78
CA GLU A 324 -2.80 -27.85 -20.94
C GLU A 324 -2.63 -26.33 -20.96
N ALA A 325 -3.70 -25.57 -20.70
CA ALA A 325 -3.63 -24.12 -20.59
C ALA A 325 -2.69 -23.66 -19.47
N LYS A 326 -2.73 -24.33 -18.30
CA LYS A 326 -1.77 -24.06 -17.20
C LYS A 326 -0.33 -24.37 -17.60
N LYS A 327 -0.09 -25.46 -18.32
CA LYS A 327 1.24 -25.81 -18.83
C LYS A 327 1.76 -24.77 -19.83
N ALA A 328 0.91 -24.32 -20.75
CA ALA A 328 1.25 -23.27 -21.70
C ALA A 328 1.58 -21.94 -21.00
N GLN A 329 0.80 -21.56 -19.97
CA GLN A 329 1.07 -20.37 -19.16
C GLN A 329 2.40 -20.46 -18.40
N SER A 330 2.72 -21.63 -17.83
CA SER A 330 4.00 -21.86 -17.15
C SER A 330 5.20 -21.78 -18.12
N VAL A 331 5.08 -22.36 -19.32
CA VAL A 331 6.12 -22.27 -20.36
C VAL A 331 6.32 -20.82 -20.83
N ALA A 332 5.23 -20.08 -21.04
CA ALA A 332 5.30 -18.66 -21.40
C ALA A 332 5.96 -17.81 -20.30
N ALA A 333 5.61 -18.05 -19.03
CA ALA A 333 6.22 -17.37 -17.89
C ALA A 333 7.73 -17.68 -17.77
N LYS A 334 8.14 -18.93 -17.99
CA LYS A 334 9.56 -19.34 -18.01
C LYS A 334 10.32 -18.66 -19.15
N ALA A 335 9.77 -18.62 -20.36
CA ALA A 335 10.37 -17.92 -21.50
C ALA A 335 10.55 -16.41 -21.22
N HIS A 336 9.57 -15.81 -20.55
CA HIS A 336 9.60 -14.41 -20.16
C HIS A 336 10.66 -14.10 -19.10
N SER A 337 10.79 -14.97 -18.08
CA SER A 337 11.83 -14.87 -17.05
C SER A 337 13.25 -14.98 -17.65
N LEU A 338 13.48 -15.93 -18.57
CA LEU A 338 14.76 -16.08 -19.26
C LEU A 338 15.15 -14.84 -20.08
N ARG A 339 14.18 -14.23 -20.78
CA ARG A 339 14.41 -12.98 -21.53
C ARG A 339 14.84 -11.83 -20.61
N ASN A 340 14.26 -11.72 -19.41
CA ASN A 340 14.66 -10.68 -18.46
C ASN A 340 16.05 -10.90 -17.86
N LYS A 341 16.42 -12.14 -17.54
CA LYS A 341 17.77 -12.44 -17.06
C LYS A 341 18.85 -12.04 -18.08
N GLN A 342 18.59 -12.23 -19.38
CA GLN A 342 19.51 -11.81 -20.45
C GLN A 342 19.66 -10.29 -20.53
N ASN A 343 18.58 -9.52 -20.36
CA ASN A 343 18.63 -8.05 -20.39
C ASN A 343 19.40 -7.46 -19.21
N VAL A 344 19.26 -8.04 -18.01
CA VAL A 344 20.00 -7.60 -16.82
C VAL A 344 21.51 -7.83 -16.99
N ARG A 345 21.93 -9.00 -17.51
CA ARG A 345 23.35 -9.31 -17.74
C ARG A 345 24.03 -8.34 -18.71
N LYS A 346 23.35 -7.96 -19.81
CA LYS A 346 23.87 -6.98 -20.78
C LYS A 346 24.09 -5.59 -20.15
N LYS A 347 23.22 -5.16 -19.23
CA LYS A 347 23.35 -3.87 -18.55
C LYS A 347 24.49 -3.82 -17.53
N THR A 348 24.78 -4.95 -16.88
CA THR A 348 25.87 -5.04 -15.90
C THR A 348 27.25 -5.09 -16.55
N GLN A 349 27.41 -5.70 -17.73
CA GLN A 349 28.70 -5.73 -18.43
C GLN A 349 29.14 -4.34 -18.91
N GLN A 350 28.21 -3.50 -19.39
CA GLN A 350 28.53 -2.14 -19.85
C GLN A 350 28.99 -1.17 -18.74
N THR A 351 28.80 -1.51 -17.46
CA THR A 351 29.19 -0.63 -16.33
C THR A 351 30.53 -1.00 -15.69
N LYS A 352 31.06 -2.21 -15.95
CA LYS A 352 32.33 -2.64 -15.37
C LYS A 352 33.56 -2.19 -16.16
N ASP A 353 33.42 -1.94 -17.46
CA ASP A 353 34.55 -1.55 -18.31
C ASP A 353 34.89 -0.04 -18.21
N GLY A 354 34.12 0.74 -17.43
CA GLY A 354 34.28 2.20 -17.30
C GLY A 354 34.98 2.71 -16.04
N HIS A 355 35.52 1.86 -15.17
CA HIS A 355 35.99 2.32 -13.85
C HIS A 355 37.37 1.77 -13.43
N THR A 356 38.42 2.09 -14.18
CA THR A 356 39.81 1.97 -13.69
C THR A 356 40.74 2.96 -14.39
N ARG A 357 40.95 4.13 -13.77
CA ARG A 357 42.07 5.12 -13.89
C ARG A 357 41.47 6.49 -13.52
N THR A 358 41.85 7.19 -12.46
CA THR A 358 43.20 7.71 -12.16
C THR A 358 43.33 8.09 -10.66
N SER A 359 44.55 7.89 -10.13
CA SER A 359 45.04 8.48 -8.87
C SER A 359 45.98 9.66 -9.15
N ALA A 360 46.05 10.58 -8.18
CA ALA A 360 47.06 11.64 -7.96
C ALA A 360 47.07 12.77 -9.02
N ASN A 361 47.21 14.07 -8.71
CA ASN A 361 47.80 14.80 -7.58
C ASN A 361 47.28 16.27 -7.60
N PRO A 362 47.50 17.09 -6.56
CA PRO A 362 46.99 18.45 -6.45
C PRO A 362 48.05 19.53 -6.78
N GLY A 363 47.61 20.71 -7.23
CA GLY A 363 48.37 21.95 -7.01
C GLY A 363 48.28 23.04 -8.09
N GLN A 364 48.40 24.28 -7.59
CA GLN A 364 48.77 25.56 -8.24
C GLN A 364 47.62 26.39 -8.82
N LYS A 365 47.25 27.53 -8.21
CA LYS A 365 47.88 28.88 -8.13
C LYS A 365 47.49 29.82 -9.31
N LYS A 366 46.70 30.85 -8.94
CA LYS A 366 46.74 32.28 -9.33
C LYS A 366 47.37 32.66 -10.70
N LYS A 367 46.62 33.36 -11.57
CA LYS A 367 46.75 34.83 -11.83
C LYS A 367 45.81 35.37 -12.95
N ALA A 368 45.12 36.45 -12.59
CA ALA A 368 44.81 37.70 -13.30
C ALA A 368 44.76 37.84 -14.85
N THR A 369 43.63 38.45 -15.28
CA THR A 369 43.44 39.54 -16.27
C THR A 369 43.85 39.35 -17.73
N THR A 370 42.89 39.43 -18.67
CA THR A 370 42.59 40.62 -19.49
C THR A 370 41.40 40.40 -20.44
N SER A 371 40.77 41.50 -20.84
CA SER A 371 39.55 41.65 -21.63
C SER A 371 39.67 41.24 -23.10
N THR A 372 38.64 40.60 -23.67
CA THR A 372 38.20 40.84 -25.06
C THR A 372 36.73 40.40 -25.24
N GLU A 373 35.89 41.35 -25.65
CA GLU A 373 34.74 41.27 -26.58
C GLU A 373 33.62 40.19 -26.39
N PRO A 374 32.33 40.61 -26.28
CA PRO A 374 31.21 39.68 -26.19
C PRO A 374 30.68 39.23 -27.57
N PRO A 375 30.49 37.93 -27.84
CA PRO A 375 29.76 37.48 -29.02
C PRO A 375 28.24 37.55 -28.82
N ALA A 376 27.58 37.76 -29.95
CA ALA A 376 26.17 38.06 -30.11
C ALA A 376 25.22 36.98 -29.55
N GLN A 377 24.18 37.43 -28.84
CA GLN A 377 23.06 36.59 -28.43
C GLN A 377 22.12 36.28 -29.61
N PRO A 378 21.70 35.02 -29.82
CA PRO A 378 20.67 34.69 -30.79
C PRO A 378 19.27 35.08 -30.26
N LYS A 379 18.55 35.84 -31.08
CA LYS A 379 17.19 36.35 -30.87
C LYS A 379 16.19 35.19 -30.71
N LYS A 380 15.65 35.00 -29.49
CA LYS A 380 14.46 34.16 -29.26
C LYS A 380 13.22 34.86 -29.84
N ARG A 381 12.60 34.24 -30.84
CA ARG A 381 11.35 34.69 -31.46
C ARG A 381 10.20 34.54 -30.46
N GLY A 382 9.47 35.63 -30.24
CA GLY A 382 8.29 35.67 -29.37
C GLY A 382 7.14 34.81 -29.91
N ARG A 383 6.43 34.16 -28.99
CA ARG A 383 5.18 33.43 -29.22
C ARG A 383 4.01 34.43 -29.09
N PRO A 384 3.01 34.42 -30.00
CA PRO A 384 1.88 35.36 -29.92
C PRO A 384 0.97 35.06 -28.71
N PRO A 385 0.30 36.08 -28.14
CA PRO A 385 -0.56 35.91 -26.97
C PRO A 385 -1.84 35.13 -27.30
N LYS A 386 -2.18 34.19 -26.41
CA LYS A 386 -3.38 33.36 -26.45
C LYS A 386 -4.59 34.17 -25.97
N ALA A 387 -5.64 34.23 -26.78
CA ALA A 387 -6.88 34.94 -26.49
C ALA A 387 -7.58 34.41 -25.22
N ALA A 388 -8.23 35.32 -24.49
CA ALA A 388 -8.96 35.05 -23.26
C ALA A 388 -10.18 34.13 -23.49
N PRO A 389 -10.48 33.19 -22.58
CA PRO A 389 -11.70 32.40 -22.65
C PRO A 389 -12.93 33.20 -22.16
N PRO A 390 -14.13 32.93 -22.70
CA PRO A 390 -15.36 33.63 -22.34
C PRO A 390 -15.90 33.21 -20.96
N VAL A 391 -16.56 34.17 -20.33
CA VAL A 391 -17.23 34.11 -19.03
C VAL A 391 -18.17 32.90 -18.92
N GLN A 392 -17.89 32.00 -17.97
CA GLN A 392 -18.71 30.84 -17.68
C GLN A 392 -19.93 31.21 -16.82
N LYS A 393 -21.10 30.73 -17.21
CA LYS A 393 -22.34 30.78 -16.41
C LYS A 393 -22.21 29.82 -15.23
N VAL A 394 -22.38 30.34 -14.01
CA VAL A 394 -22.28 29.58 -12.75
C VAL A 394 -23.35 28.48 -12.69
N LYS A 395 -22.91 27.23 -12.63
CA LYS A 395 -23.77 26.07 -12.33
C LYS A 395 -24.06 26.05 -10.83
N LYS A 396 -25.34 25.99 -10.46
CA LYS A 396 -25.79 25.80 -9.07
C LYS A 396 -25.37 24.39 -8.61
N THR A 397 -24.60 24.31 -7.53
CA THR A 397 -24.22 23.05 -6.89
C THR A 397 -25.35 22.63 -5.92
N SER A 398 -25.94 21.45 -6.15
CA SER A 398 -26.90 20.86 -5.21
C SER A 398 -26.12 20.14 -4.11
N GLY A 399 -25.87 20.82 -3.00
CA GLY A 399 -25.24 20.23 -1.82
C GLY A 399 -25.72 20.90 -0.54
N VAL A 400 -25.89 20.12 0.51
CA VAL A 400 -26.15 20.63 1.87
C VAL A 400 -24.83 21.14 2.43
N GLY A 401 -24.75 22.41 2.82
CA GLY A 401 -23.50 23.00 3.32
C GLY A 401 -23.58 24.50 3.56
N VAL A 402 -22.55 25.03 4.22
CA VAL A 402 -22.36 26.47 4.44
C VAL A 402 -21.44 27.00 3.34
N PHE A 403 -21.82 28.10 2.68
CA PHE A 403 -20.94 28.76 1.71
C PHE A 403 -21.02 30.29 1.83
N VAL A 404 -19.97 30.99 1.42
CA VAL A 404 -19.92 32.46 1.35
C VAL A 404 -20.21 32.86 -0.09
N GLY A 405 -21.24 33.69 -0.29
CA GLY A 405 -21.60 34.21 -1.61
C GLY A 405 -20.67 35.33 -2.07
N ASP A 406 -20.69 35.64 -3.36
CA ASP A 406 -19.91 36.74 -3.96
C ASP A 406 -20.30 38.13 -3.39
N ASP A 407 -21.46 38.21 -2.72
CA ASP A 407 -21.94 39.40 -2.01
C ASP A 407 -21.36 39.53 -0.59
N GLY A 408 -20.45 38.64 -0.19
CA GLY A 408 -19.80 38.64 1.12
C GLY A 408 -20.68 38.12 2.27
N HIS A 409 -21.87 37.59 1.97
CA HIS A 409 -22.76 37.04 2.97
C HIS A 409 -22.63 35.52 3.10
N THR A 410 -22.86 35.00 4.31
CA THR A 410 -22.85 33.55 4.58
C THR A 410 -24.22 32.96 4.34
N TYR A 411 -24.29 31.83 3.63
CA TYR A 411 -25.49 31.11 3.29
C TYR A 411 -25.46 29.69 3.84
N LEU A 412 -26.59 29.25 4.43
CA LEU A 412 -26.86 27.87 4.81
C LEU A 412 -27.70 27.24 3.70
N SER A 413 -27.16 26.24 3.00
CA SER A 413 -27.85 25.50 1.96
C SER A 413 -28.30 24.13 2.46
N SER A 414 -29.58 23.81 2.28
CA SER A 414 -30.15 22.46 2.41
C SER A 414 -30.49 21.89 1.03
N SER A 415 -30.98 20.65 0.98
CA SER A 415 -31.42 20.01 -0.27
C SER A 415 -32.58 20.73 -0.95
N THR A 416 -33.30 21.60 -0.24
CA THR A 416 -34.51 22.27 -0.74
C THR A 416 -34.50 23.78 -0.57
N THR A 417 -33.59 24.35 0.23
CA THR A 417 -33.65 25.79 0.56
C THR A 417 -32.27 26.32 0.89
N THR A 418 -31.99 27.56 0.47
CA THR A 418 -30.79 28.30 0.89
C THR A 418 -31.24 29.50 1.71
N MET A 419 -30.75 29.65 2.94
CA MET A 419 -31.05 30.75 3.84
C MET A 419 -29.81 31.64 4.03
N LYS A 420 -30.00 32.96 3.92
CA LYS A 420 -28.96 33.95 4.22
C LYS A 420 -28.83 34.10 5.73
N VAL A 421 -27.62 33.96 6.27
CA VAL A 421 -27.33 34.20 7.69
C VAL A 421 -26.97 35.67 7.84
N THR A 422 -27.88 36.46 8.39
CA THR A 422 -27.62 37.86 8.80
C THR A 422 -27.07 37.84 10.22
N SER A 423 -25.83 38.31 10.40
CA SER A 423 -25.25 38.60 11.72
C SER A 423 -25.91 39.82 12.36
#